data_AF-A0AAD0RGE0-F1
#
_entry.id   AF-A0AAD0RGE0-F1
#
_cell.length_a   1.000
_cell.length_b   1.000
_cell.length_c   1.000
_cell.angle_alpha   90.00
_cell.angle_beta   90.00
_cell.angle_gamma   90.00
#
_symmetry.space_group_name_H-M   'P 1'
#
loop_
_entity.id
_entity.type
_entity.pdbx_description
1 polymer ?
#
loop_
_entity_poly.entity_id
_entity_poly.type
_entity_poly.pdbx_seq_one_letter_code
_entity_poly.pdbx_strand_id
1 'polypeptide(L)' 'MDFVNKENGVLVEPNNIELLTNTMQYMRDNRSQYCNQTIAKQAKQRFSTFHIASQLSEHLQSVSEVK' A
#
# COMPACT_ATOMS: atom_id res chain seq x y z
N MET A 1 -6.68 3.23 5.07
CA MET A 1 -5.69 3.52 4.02
C MET A 1 -5.08 2.18 3.65
N ASP A 2 -5.08 1.80 2.37
CA ASP A 2 -4.80 0.41 1.97
C ASP A 2 -3.33 0.22 1.58
N PHE A 3 -2.87 -1.04 1.55
CA PHE A 3 -1.49 -1.39 1.16
C PHE A 3 -1.23 -1.05 -0.32
N VAL A 4 -2.20 -1.35 -1.19
CA VAL A 4 -2.15 -1.04 -2.61
C VAL A 4 -2.79 0.33 -2.88
N ASN A 5 -2.18 1.11 -3.77
CA ASN A 5 -2.66 2.39 -4.27
C ASN A 5 -2.26 2.59 -5.74
N LYS A 6 -2.74 3.66 -6.37
CA LYS A 6 -2.47 3.98 -7.78
C LYS A 6 -0.98 4.08 -8.18
N GLU A 7 -0.09 4.30 -7.22
CA GLU A 7 1.35 4.46 -7.44
C GLU A 7 2.11 3.13 -7.31
N ASN A 8 1.52 2.11 -6.67
CA ASN A 8 2.19 0.84 -6.41
C ASN A 8 1.47 -0.40 -6.97
N GLY A 9 0.23 -0.28 -7.45
CA GLY A 9 -0.48 -1.40 -8.06
C GLY A 9 -1.94 -1.12 -8.38
N VAL A 10 -2.65 -2.16 -8.80
CA VAL A 10 -4.10 -2.16 -9.08
C VAL A 10 -4.70 -3.40 -8.43
N LEU A 11 -5.79 -3.23 -7.71
CA LEU A 11 -6.55 -4.36 -7.15
C LEU A 11 -7.50 -4.90 -8.20
N VAL A 12 -7.58 -6.23 -8.29
CA VAL A 12 -8.41 -6.95 -9.26
C VAL A 12 -9.27 -7.95 -8.50
N GLU A 13 -10.55 -8.07 -8.89
CA GLU A 13 -11.47 -9.01 -8.30
C GLU A 13 -10.99 -10.46 -8.50
N PRO A 14 -11.03 -11.31 -7.46
CA PRO A 14 -10.70 -12.73 -7.60
C PRO A 14 -11.55 -13.40 -8.68
N ASN A 15 -10.95 -14.38 -9.38
CA ASN A 15 -11.60 -15.19 -10.43
C ASN A 15 -12.09 -14.41 -11.66
N ASN A 16 -11.73 -13.12 -11.81
CA ASN A 16 -12.01 -12.35 -13.02
C ASN A 16 -10.78 -12.33 -13.95
N ILE A 17 -10.66 -13.39 -14.78
CA ILE A 17 -9.51 -13.56 -15.69
C ILE A 17 -9.42 -12.44 -16.72
N GLU A 18 -10.56 -11.98 -17.23
CA GLU A 18 -10.60 -10.90 -18.22
C GLU A 18 -10.08 -9.59 -17.61
N LEU A 19 -10.57 -9.22 -16.42
CA LEU A 19 -10.11 -8.02 -15.73
C LEU A 19 -8.63 -8.09 -15.36
N LEU A 20 -8.15 -9.27 -14.93
CA LEU A 20 -6.73 -9.49 -14.67
C LEU A 20 -5.89 -9.27 -15.93
N THR A 21 -6.31 -9.85 -17.06
CA THR A 21 -5.60 -9.74 -18.34
C THR A 21 -5.53 -8.28 -18.81
N ASN A 22 -6.66 -7.58 -18.76
CA ASN A 22 -6.74 -6.16 -19.12
C ASN A 22 -5.87 -5.28 -18.19
N THR A 23 -5.84 -5.59 -16.89
CA THR A 23 -5.03 -4.87 -15.91
C THR A 23 -3.54 -5.11 -16.13
N MET A 24 -3.12 -6.35 -16.39
CA MET A 24 -1.73 -6.68 -16.71
C MET A 24 -1.27 -5.95 -17.98
N GLN A 25 -2.12 -5.91 -19.00
CA GLN A 25 -1.87 -5.17 -20.24
C GLN A 25 -1.70 -3.68 -19.97
N TYR A 26 -2.62 -3.07 -19.22
CA TYR A 26 -2.53 -1.67 -18.81
C TYR A 26 -1.24 -1.36 -18.04
N MET A 27 -0.87 -2.18 -17.06
CA MET A 27 0.34 -1.98 -16.26
C MET A 27 1.61 -2.10 -17.10
N ARG A 28 1.64 -3.01 -18.07
CA ARG A 28 2.74 -3.13 -19.03
C ARG A 28 2.90 -1.86 -19.85
N ASP A 29 1.80 -1.34 -20.37
CA ASP A 29 1.78 -0.17 -21.24
C ASP A 29 2.13 1.12 -20.46
N ASN A 30 1.84 1.14 -19.15
CA ASN A 30 2.10 2.24 -18.24
C ASN A 30 3.26 1.96 -17.26
N ARG A 31 4.21 1.08 -17.61
CA ARG A 31 5.24 0.60 -16.65
C ARG A 31 6.03 1.72 -15.98
N SER A 32 6.20 2.85 -16.65
CA SER A 32 6.96 4.01 -16.15
C SER A 32 6.34 4.64 -14.90
N GLN A 33 5.05 4.43 -14.67
CA GLN A 33 4.35 4.87 -13.46
C GLN A 33 4.75 4.04 -12.22
N TYR A 34 5.24 2.82 -12.41
CA TYR A 34 5.55 1.88 -11.33
C TYR A 34 7.06 1.82 -11.06
N CYS A 35 7.57 2.80 -10.31
CA CYS A 35 8.98 2.85 -9.93
C CYS A 35 9.26 1.99 -8.69
N ASN A 36 10.02 0.91 -8.86
CA ASN A 36 10.36 -0.03 -7.79
C ASN A 36 11.02 0.62 -6.57
N GLN A 37 11.93 1.58 -6.77
CA GLN A 37 12.61 2.30 -5.69
C GLN A 37 11.63 3.16 -4.88
N THR A 38 10.72 3.86 -5.57
CA THR A 38 9.68 4.67 -4.93
C THR A 38 8.73 3.79 -4.13
N ILE A 39 8.24 2.71 -4.73
CA ILE A 39 7.33 1.75 -4.08
C ILE A 39 7.98 1.16 -2.82
N ALA A 40 9.23 0.70 -2.92
CA ALA A 40 9.95 0.13 -1.78
C ALA A 40 10.17 1.18 -0.67
N LYS A 41 10.52 2.42 -1.03
CA LYS A 41 10.69 3.52 -0.08
C LYS A 41 9.38 3.82 0.66
N GLN A 42 8.27 3.95 -0.07
CA GLN A 42 6.95 4.22 0.52
C GLN A 42 6.49 3.09 1.44
N ALA A 43 6.65 1.83 0.99
CA ALA A 43 6.33 0.66 1.80
C ALA A 43 7.15 0.63 3.10
N LYS A 44 8.46 0.87 3.02
CA LYS A 44 9.33 0.93 4.20
C LYS A 44 8.94 2.06 5.14
N GLN A 45 8.65 3.26 4.64
CA GLN A 45 8.25 4.39 5.48
C GLN A 45 6.97 4.07 6.27
N ARG A 46 5.99 3.48 5.60
CA ARG A 46 4.66 3.25 6.17
C ARG A 46 4.54 1.99 7.03
N PHE A 47 5.31 0.95 6.71
CA PHE A 47 5.23 -0.35 7.40
C PHE A 47 6.52 -0.72 8.13
N SER A 48 7.41 0.24 8.37
CA SER A 48 8.56 0.00 9.25
C SER A 48 8.12 -0.29 10.67
N THR A 49 8.88 -1.15 11.36
CA THR A 49 8.70 -1.45 12.79
C THR A 49 8.59 -0.18 13.62
N PHE A 50 9.44 0.82 13.33
CA PHE A 50 9.43 2.10 14.02
C PHE A 50 8.10 2.84 13.84
N HIS A 51 7.61 2.98 12.60
CA HIS A 51 6.36 3.68 12.33
C HIS A 51 5.16 3.00 12.99
N ILE A 52 5.08 1.67 12.90
CA ILE A 52 4.01 0.89 13.53
C ILE A 52 4.07 1.01 15.06
N ALA A 53 5.25 0.94 15.66
CA ALA A 53 5.41 1.11 17.11
C ALA A 53 5.02 2.52 17.58
N SER A 54 5.32 3.57 16.80
CA SER A 54 4.88 4.94 17.08
C SER A 54 3.36 5.04 17.11
N GLN A 55 2.70 4.56 16.05
CA GLN A 55 1.24 4.57 15.95
C GLN A 55 0.58 3.78 17.09
N LEU A 56 1.16 2.65 17.48
CA LEU A 56 0.66 1.86 18.60
C LEU A 56 0.80 2.61 19.93
N SER A 57 1.93 3.30 20.14
CA SER A 57 2.19 4.07 21.34
C SER A 57 1.24 5.26 21.47
N GLU A 58 1.04 6.01 20.38
CA GLU A 58 0.07 7.11 20.29
C GLU A 58 -1.36 6.62 20.58
N HIS A 59 -1.74 5.48 20.02
CA HIS A 59 -3.05 4.89 20.27
C HIS A 59 -3.24 4.52 21.74
N LEU A 60 -2.26 3.86 22.36
CA LEU A 60 -2.32 3.47 23.78
C LEU A 60 -2.39 4.69 24.71
N GLN A 61 -1.61 5.75 24.41
CA GLN A 61 -1.68 7.01 25.16
C GLN A 61 -3.08 7.63 25.07
N SER A 62 -3.64 7.74 23.86
CA SER A 62 -4.97 8.32 23.65
C SER A 62 -6.07 7.59 24.42
N VAL A 63 -5.97 6.27 24.57
CA VAL A 63 -6.94 5.47 25.33
C VAL A 63 -6.72 5.64 26.84
N SER A 64 -5.48 5.83 27.29
CA SER A 64 -5.15 6.00 28.70
C SER A 64 -5.52 7.38 29.26
N GLU A 65 -5.52 8.42 28.43
CA GLU A 65 -5.91 9.79 28.82
C GLU A 65 -7.45 9.98 28.92
N VAL A 66 -8.23 9.01 28.45
CA VAL A 66 -9.71 9.01 28.54
C VAL A 66 -10.20 8.33 29.84
N LYS A 67 -9.34 8.22 30.86
CA LYS A 67 -9.68 7.79 32.23
C LYS A 67 -9.43 8.90 33.23
#